data_AF-A0A850B1G5-F1
#
_entry.id   AF-A0A850B1G5-F1
#
_cell.length_a   1.000
_cell.length_b   1.000
_cell.length_c   1.000
_cell.angle_alpha   90.00
_cell.angle_beta   90.00
_cell.angle_gamma   90.00
#
_symmetry.space_group_name_H-M   'P 1'
#
loop_
_entity.id
_entity.type
_entity.pdbx_description
1 polymer ?
#
loop_
_entity_poly.entity_id
_entity_poly.type
_entity_poly.pdbx_seq_one_letter_code
_entity_poly.pdbx_strand_id
1 'polypeptide(L)'
;MPMTPLYPAVRYPRAGFSGGDRTEIETLRDGIVCAVNKPEGGDSARLLVLYATPNGSSVQETLGRRPRSGSEWKYDIQHVLAQVRAYRAITRRTVTLAVLQAPGRSWPAWRERARDSAGSIRSIVSEIRSRLAPDGGLALLGHSGGGSFLLGLLESGTVPERVERIAFLDAVYSFDHRLHAEALLTWLDGDAQRRFLSVAYDDRTVTLDGKPIVSASGGTQRATSRLRAALDAHRPLVKSLVGDCDRWTDAKGQIDVRVDRNYSNIILHSALVGDKNGVLHALSFGITGLGDPFGEPRRYTRFIDPVDDGPLLRLPSRPADAMAGSDIAALPSMHPLPTREEVLLREWTAGNVPDFLRQLRRVTYKARDGQGTDREVTIWATADCASVGWDDDFIRTPLTPTTAQRFADAAGCLLPTPRMVDEIDRVAEAPLQPRPLLRAREAWTSFVTHHTIIQEQRRAIPNGPILCGIKKDIVLCKDLADRIGKVAIYGWRRNDGRPIQPLSLVHAAAYVDYSHGVRLVADNAIIDGREVTLSAALKDARDAWLFSDEGPLSHIRYPLRGD
;
A
#
# COMPACT_ATOMS: atom_id res chain seq x y z
N MET A 1 -31.80 -11.58 -8.14
CA MET A 1 -31.06 -11.24 -9.38
C MET A 1 -29.57 -11.39 -9.10
N PRO A 2 -28.76 -11.97 -10.00
CA PRO A 2 -27.31 -12.02 -9.81
C PRO A 2 -26.75 -10.59 -9.76
N MET A 3 -25.87 -10.31 -8.78
CA MET A 3 -25.26 -8.99 -8.65
C MET A 3 -24.29 -8.72 -9.81
N THR A 4 -24.66 -7.77 -10.65
CA THR A 4 -23.72 -7.10 -11.55
C THR A 4 -22.81 -6.21 -10.70
N PRO A 5 -21.48 -6.28 -10.84
CA PRO A 5 -20.59 -5.34 -10.15
C PRO A 5 -20.98 -3.91 -10.55
N LEU A 6 -21.18 -3.03 -9.55
CA LEU A 6 -21.49 -1.61 -9.80
C LEU A 6 -20.33 -0.87 -10.47
N TYR A 7 -19.11 -1.42 -10.42
CA TYR A 7 -17.89 -0.90 -11.05
C TYR A 7 -16.93 -2.05 -11.42
N PRO A 8 -16.10 -1.92 -12.48
CA PRO A 8 -15.13 -2.94 -12.84
C PRO A 8 -14.11 -3.18 -11.72
N ALA A 9 -13.73 -4.44 -11.50
CA ALA A 9 -12.73 -4.84 -10.51
C ALA A 9 -11.38 -4.15 -10.79
N VAL A 10 -10.86 -3.41 -9.81
CA VAL A 10 -9.54 -2.80 -9.90
C VAL A 10 -8.49 -3.90 -9.71
N ARG A 11 -7.63 -4.09 -10.72
CA ARG A 11 -6.55 -5.07 -10.70
C ARG A 11 -5.30 -4.43 -10.12
N TYR A 12 -4.77 -4.97 -9.02
CA TYR A 12 -3.43 -4.62 -8.54
C TYR A 12 -2.50 -5.80 -8.82
N PRO A 13 -1.62 -5.75 -9.84
CA PRO A 13 -0.49 -6.66 -9.89
C PRO A 13 0.48 -6.28 -8.76
N ARG A 14 0.67 -7.15 -7.77
CA ARG A 14 1.68 -6.96 -6.72
C ARG A 14 2.85 -7.90 -7.01
N ALA A 15 3.95 -7.35 -7.51
CA ALA A 15 5.21 -8.07 -7.58
C ALA A 15 5.83 -8.16 -6.18
N GLY A 16 6.28 -9.35 -5.76
CA GLY A 16 7.04 -9.46 -4.51
C GLY A 16 7.13 -10.83 -3.84
N PHE A 17 6.42 -11.86 -4.30
CA PHE A 17 6.59 -13.21 -3.77
C PHE A 17 6.62 -14.24 -4.92
N SER A 18 7.49 -15.25 -4.84
CA SER A 18 7.63 -16.33 -5.81
C SER A 18 6.47 -17.34 -5.81
N GLY A 19 5.29 -16.92 -5.36
CA GLY A 19 4.06 -17.70 -5.35
C GLY A 19 2.96 -16.79 -5.83
N GLY A 20 2.54 -16.99 -7.09
CA GLY A 20 1.51 -16.20 -7.73
C GLY A 20 0.22 -16.20 -6.90
N ASP A 21 -0.17 -15.05 -6.39
CA ASP A 21 -1.52 -14.79 -5.91
C ASP A 21 -1.95 -13.39 -6.35
N ARG A 22 -3.26 -13.19 -6.49
CA ARG A 22 -3.83 -11.98 -7.05
C ARG A 22 -4.88 -11.42 -6.10
N THR A 23 -4.79 -10.11 -5.88
CA THR A 23 -5.76 -9.35 -5.08
C THR A 23 -6.62 -8.47 -5.99
N GLU A 24 -7.93 -8.57 -5.83
CA GLU A 24 -8.93 -7.72 -6.49
C GLU A 24 -9.70 -6.96 -5.40
N ILE A 25 -10.01 -5.69 -5.63
CA ILE A 25 -10.84 -4.89 -4.71
C ILE A 25 -12.10 -4.49 -5.44
N GLU A 26 -13.24 -4.67 -4.78
CA GLU A 26 -14.57 -4.31 -5.27
C GLU A 26 -15.40 -3.67 -4.16
N THR A 27 -16.43 -2.91 -4.55
CA THR A 27 -17.44 -2.41 -3.63
C THR A 27 -18.70 -3.24 -3.80
N LEU A 28 -19.11 -3.90 -2.72
CA LEU A 28 -20.36 -4.66 -2.61
C LEU A 28 -21.53 -3.73 -2.29
N ARG A 29 -22.73 -4.30 -2.17
CA ARG A 29 -23.91 -3.57 -1.70
C ARG A 29 -23.67 -2.90 -0.34
N ASP A 30 -24.49 -1.91 -0.05
CA ASP A 30 -24.45 -1.11 1.17
C ASP A 30 -23.11 -0.37 1.38
N GLY A 31 -22.27 -0.25 0.33
CA GLY A 31 -20.99 0.45 0.36
C GLY A 31 -19.84 -0.32 1.02
N ILE A 32 -20.01 -1.63 1.25
CA ILE A 32 -18.98 -2.48 1.85
C ILE A 32 -17.86 -2.69 0.83
N VAL A 33 -16.62 -2.38 1.20
CA VAL A 33 -15.46 -2.66 0.34
C VAL A 33 -14.94 -4.06 0.65
N CYS A 34 -14.72 -4.87 -0.37
CA CYS A 34 -14.23 -6.23 -0.28
C CYS A 34 -12.92 -6.36 -1.06
N ALA A 35 -11.85 -6.81 -0.40
CA ALA A 35 -10.62 -7.22 -1.06
C ALA A 35 -10.53 -8.75 -1.08
N VAL A 36 -10.42 -9.33 -2.27
CA VAL A 36 -10.35 -10.78 -2.48
C VAL A 36 -8.94 -11.14 -2.97
N ASN A 37 -8.21 -11.94 -2.20
CA ASN A 37 -6.95 -12.54 -2.60
C ASN A 37 -7.08 -14.04 -2.85
N LYS A 38 -6.62 -14.50 -4.01
CA LYS A 38 -6.69 -15.89 -4.49
C LYS A 38 -5.36 -16.32 -5.14
N PRO A 39 -4.91 -17.57 -4.96
CA PRO A 39 -3.75 -18.10 -5.69
C PRO A 39 -3.92 -17.99 -7.21
N GLU A 40 -2.84 -17.70 -7.95
CA GLU A 40 -2.82 -17.72 -9.42
C GLU A 40 -2.97 -19.15 -9.96
N GLY A 41 -3.80 -19.33 -10.99
CA GLY A 41 -4.05 -20.63 -11.61
C GLY A 41 -4.85 -21.62 -10.75
N GLY A 42 -5.42 -21.20 -9.61
CA GLY A 42 -6.06 -22.10 -8.64
C GLY A 42 -7.50 -22.52 -8.98
N ASP A 43 -7.78 -23.80 -8.74
CA ASP A 43 -9.11 -24.44 -8.63
C ASP A 43 -10.06 -23.71 -7.67
N SER A 44 -11.35 -24.11 -7.67
CA SER A 44 -12.35 -23.73 -6.66
C SER A 44 -11.79 -23.80 -5.23
N ALA A 45 -11.94 -22.71 -4.48
CA ALA A 45 -11.34 -22.59 -3.14
C ALA A 45 -11.87 -23.68 -2.19
N ARG A 46 -10.95 -24.38 -1.51
CA ARG A 46 -11.30 -25.38 -0.48
C ARG A 46 -11.60 -24.75 0.88
N LEU A 47 -11.11 -23.53 1.11
CA LEU A 47 -11.41 -22.71 2.29
C LEU A 47 -11.50 -21.24 1.89
N LEU A 48 -12.60 -20.59 2.25
CA LEU A 48 -12.72 -19.14 2.26
C LEU A 48 -12.43 -18.62 3.67
N VAL A 49 -11.49 -17.70 3.80
CA VAL A 49 -11.28 -16.90 5.01
C VAL A 49 -11.96 -15.57 4.80
N LEU A 50 -12.99 -15.26 5.58
CA LEU A 50 -13.69 -13.99 5.56
C LEU A 50 -13.31 -13.20 6.80
N TYR A 51 -12.63 -12.07 6.60
CA TYR A 51 -12.03 -11.24 7.65
C TYR A 51 -12.70 -9.88 7.72
N ALA A 52 -13.39 -9.58 8.81
CA ALA A 52 -13.98 -8.26 9.06
C ALA A 52 -12.93 -7.29 9.65
N THR A 53 -12.70 -6.16 8.97
CA THR A 53 -11.66 -5.19 9.35
C THR A 53 -11.91 -4.55 10.73
N PRO A 54 -10.85 -4.11 11.41
CA PRO A 54 -10.99 -3.27 12.59
C PRO A 54 -11.53 -1.87 12.28
N ASN A 55 -11.96 -1.20 13.34
CA ASN A 55 -12.40 0.20 13.26
C ASN A 55 -11.28 1.10 12.73
N GLY A 56 -11.61 2.06 11.87
CA GLY A 56 -10.69 3.06 11.35
C GLY A 56 -9.67 2.55 10.32
N SER A 57 -9.75 1.27 9.92
CA SER A 57 -8.84 0.65 8.95
C SER A 57 -9.54 0.35 7.62
N SER A 58 -8.77 0.45 6.54
CA SER A 58 -9.16 0.05 5.20
C SER A 58 -8.80 -1.42 4.92
N VAL A 59 -9.35 -1.97 3.83
CA VAL A 59 -8.93 -3.31 3.35
C VAL A 59 -7.43 -3.34 3.04
N GLN A 60 -6.85 -2.27 2.49
CA GLN A 60 -5.43 -2.21 2.14
C GLN A 60 -4.52 -2.19 3.38
N GLU A 61 -4.85 -1.36 4.38
CA GLU A 61 -4.14 -1.33 5.67
C GLU A 61 -4.22 -2.70 6.36
N THR A 62 -5.39 -3.36 6.29
CA THR A 62 -5.62 -4.67 6.93
C THR A 62 -4.90 -5.82 6.23
N LEU A 63 -4.89 -5.86 4.89
CA LEU A 63 -4.10 -6.83 4.13
C LEU A 63 -2.61 -6.74 4.53
N GLY A 64 -2.14 -5.51 4.74
CA GLY A 64 -0.80 -5.20 5.20
C GLY A 64 0.26 -5.25 4.11
N ARG A 65 1.36 -4.53 4.34
CA ARG A 65 2.60 -4.51 3.53
C ARG A 65 3.70 -3.85 4.35
N ARG A 66 4.96 -3.92 3.90
CA ARG A 66 6.02 -3.11 4.50
C ARG A 66 5.62 -1.63 4.48
N PRO A 67 5.77 -0.89 5.60
CA PRO A 67 5.50 0.54 5.65
C PRO A 67 6.64 1.31 4.96
N ARG A 68 6.32 2.44 4.31
CA ARG A 68 7.33 3.36 3.73
C ARG A 68 8.09 4.13 4.79
N SER A 69 7.39 4.48 5.86
CA SER A 69 7.87 5.30 6.96
C SER A 69 7.01 5.03 8.20
N GLY A 70 7.40 5.59 9.34
CA GLY A 70 6.64 5.43 10.59
C GLY A 70 5.20 5.97 10.54
N SER A 71 4.87 6.88 9.62
CA SER A 71 3.50 7.39 9.47
C SER A 71 2.54 6.37 8.85
N GLU A 72 3.06 5.37 8.14
CA GLU A 72 2.27 4.28 7.53
C GLU A 72 2.11 3.07 8.48
N TRP A 73 2.25 3.25 9.78
CA TRP A 73 2.18 2.18 10.78
C TRP A 73 0.94 1.29 10.65
N LYS A 74 -0.20 1.82 10.18
CA LYS A 74 -1.43 1.04 9.94
C LYS A 74 -1.26 -0.11 8.94
N TYR A 75 -0.27 -0.05 8.04
CA TYR A 75 0.05 -1.15 7.12
C TYR A 75 0.89 -2.26 7.78
N ASP A 76 1.51 -2.00 8.93
CA ASP A 76 2.45 -2.91 9.60
C ASP A 76 1.88 -3.60 10.85
N ILE A 77 0.59 -3.43 11.13
CA ILE A 77 -0.04 -3.90 12.37
C ILE A 77 -0.83 -5.22 12.25
N GLN A 78 -1.26 -5.61 11.05
CA GLN A 78 -2.18 -6.75 10.86
C GLN A 78 -1.58 -7.85 9.98
N HIS A 79 -1.12 -7.49 8.78
CA HIS A 79 -0.55 -8.41 7.79
C HIS A 79 -1.41 -9.65 7.51
N VAL A 80 -2.74 -9.49 7.45
CA VAL A 80 -3.67 -10.63 7.27
C VAL A 80 -3.32 -11.44 6.03
N LEU A 81 -2.91 -10.79 4.94
CA LEU A 81 -2.52 -11.48 3.71
C LEU A 81 -1.25 -12.33 3.91
N ALA A 82 -0.22 -11.77 4.53
CA ALA A 82 1.02 -12.49 4.81
C ALA A 82 0.79 -13.70 5.72
N GLN A 83 -0.09 -13.57 6.72
CA GLN A 83 -0.49 -14.67 7.61
C GLN A 83 -1.25 -15.77 6.86
N VAL A 84 -2.16 -15.42 5.95
CA VAL A 84 -2.84 -16.40 5.09
C VAL A 84 -1.86 -17.08 4.12
N ARG A 85 -0.89 -16.36 3.56
CA ARG A 85 0.17 -16.94 2.73
C ARG A 85 1.04 -17.93 3.52
N ALA A 86 1.40 -17.59 4.76
CA ALA A 86 2.09 -18.51 5.65
C ALA A 86 1.25 -19.78 5.89
N TYR A 87 -0.05 -19.63 6.15
CA TYR A 87 -0.96 -20.76 6.32
C TYR A 87 -1.08 -21.62 5.05
N ARG A 88 -1.17 -21.03 3.85
CA ARG A 88 -1.14 -21.74 2.56
C ARG A 88 0.15 -22.54 2.41
N ALA A 89 1.30 -21.94 2.72
CA ALA A 89 2.60 -22.60 2.60
C ALA A 89 2.73 -23.81 3.53
N ILE A 90 2.18 -23.71 4.75
CA ILE A 90 2.22 -24.77 5.77
C ILE A 90 1.26 -25.91 5.41
N THR A 91 0.03 -25.59 5.03
CA THR A 91 -1.04 -26.60 4.85
C THR A 91 -1.19 -27.12 3.44
N ARG A 92 -0.62 -26.43 2.45
CA ARG A 92 -0.85 -26.69 1.01
C ARG A 92 -2.35 -26.65 0.61
N ARG A 93 -3.24 -26.09 1.43
CA ARG A 93 -4.66 -25.89 1.08
C ARG A 93 -4.82 -24.72 0.12
N THR A 94 -5.74 -24.85 -0.84
CA THR A 94 -6.25 -23.72 -1.64
C THR A 94 -7.14 -22.85 -0.76
N VAL A 95 -6.62 -21.68 -0.36
CA VAL A 95 -7.30 -20.73 0.53
C VAL A 95 -7.55 -19.42 -0.21
N THR A 96 -8.81 -18.98 -0.25
CA THR A 96 -9.17 -17.63 -0.70
C THR A 96 -9.38 -16.74 0.52
N LEU A 97 -8.83 -15.53 0.50
CA LEU A 97 -9.04 -14.52 1.55
C LEU A 97 -10.00 -13.44 1.01
N ALA A 98 -11.05 -13.12 1.75
CA ALA A 98 -11.92 -11.97 1.54
C ALA A 98 -11.86 -11.06 2.77
N VAL A 99 -11.35 -9.84 2.63
CA VAL A 99 -11.28 -8.83 3.68
C VAL A 99 -12.41 -7.83 3.47
N LEU A 100 -13.27 -7.66 4.47
CA LEU A 100 -14.46 -6.81 4.41
C LEU A 100 -14.29 -5.57 5.27
N GLN A 101 -14.42 -4.41 4.63
CA GLN A 101 -14.40 -3.10 5.26
C GLN A 101 -15.80 -2.49 5.28
N ALA A 102 -16.25 -2.11 6.47
CA ALA A 102 -17.49 -1.37 6.65
C ALA A 102 -17.45 0.01 5.96
N PRO A 103 -18.60 0.50 5.45
CA PRO A 103 -18.79 1.92 5.15
C PRO A 103 -18.42 2.78 6.36
N GLY A 104 -17.66 3.85 6.15
CA GLY A 104 -17.16 4.68 7.25
C GLY A 104 -16.16 3.99 8.18
N ARG A 105 -15.69 2.77 7.84
CA ARG A 105 -14.68 2.00 8.58
C ARG A 105 -15.09 1.69 10.03
N SER A 106 -16.38 1.47 10.29
CA SER A 106 -16.89 1.02 11.59
C SER A 106 -18.07 0.08 11.42
N TRP A 107 -17.88 -1.20 11.73
CA TRP A 107 -18.95 -2.20 11.69
C TRP A 107 -20.06 -1.91 12.72
N PRO A 108 -19.77 -1.53 13.98
CA PRO A 108 -20.81 -1.12 14.93
C PRO A 108 -21.67 0.01 14.38
N ALA A 109 -21.06 1.09 13.87
CA ALA A 109 -21.79 2.23 13.33
C ALA A 109 -22.58 1.88 12.05
N TRP A 110 -22.07 0.96 11.22
CA TRP A 110 -22.81 0.44 10.07
C TRP A 110 -24.05 -0.34 10.52
N ARG A 111 -23.92 -1.20 11.54
CA ARG A 111 -25.03 -2.00 12.07
C ARG A 111 -26.12 -1.14 12.70
N GLU A 112 -25.75 -0.09 13.44
CA GLU A 112 -26.70 0.86 14.05
C GLU A 112 -27.60 1.55 13.02
N ARG A 113 -27.09 1.76 11.80
CA ARG A 113 -27.83 2.43 10.71
C ARG A 113 -28.65 1.45 9.87
N ALA A 114 -28.33 0.16 9.91
CA ALA A 114 -29.01 -0.85 9.11
C ALA A 114 -30.33 -1.26 9.78
N ARG A 115 -31.45 -1.23 9.02
CA ARG A 115 -32.78 -1.62 9.51
C ARG A 115 -32.82 -3.08 9.99
N ASP A 116 -32.16 -3.97 9.28
CA ASP A 116 -31.95 -5.38 9.64
C ASP A 116 -30.48 -5.75 9.45
N SER A 117 -29.64 -5.36 10.42
CA SER A 117 -28.20 -5.61 10.31
C SER A 117 -27.85 -7.11 10.30
N ALA A 118 -28.57 -7.92 11.07
CA ALA A 118 -28.31 -9.36 11.22
C ALA A 118 -28.66 -10.13 9.93
N GLY A 119 -29.83 -9.87 9.34
CA GLY A 119 -30.22 -10.44 8.05
C GLY A 119 -29.30 -10.00 6.90
N SER A 120 -28.90 -8.74 6.89
CA SER A 120 -27.93 -8.23 5.90
C SER A 120 -26.58 -8.94 5.99
N ILE A 121 -26.03 -9.11 7.20
CA ILE A 121 -24.77 -9.84 7.44
C ILE A 121 -24.87 -11.28 6.96
N ARG A 122 -25.93 -12.00 7.34
CA ARG A 122 -26.18 -13.39 6.90
C ARG A 122 -26.18 -13.49 5.38
N SER A 123 -26.89 -12.57 4.71
CA SER A 123 -26.98 -12.54 3.26
C SER A 123 -25.62 -12.22 2.60
N ILE A 124 -24.84 -11.28 3.15
CA ILE A 124 -23.49 -10.93 2.67
C ILE A 124 -22.57 -12.16 2.75
N VAL A 125 -22.54 -12.83 3.91
CA VAL A 125 -21.72 -14.03 4.13
C VAL A 125 -22.11 -15.14 3.16
N SER A 126 -23.42 -15.39 2.99
CA SER A 126 -23.93 -16.41 2.06
C SER A 126 -23.53 -16.14 0.61
N GLU A 127 -23.66 -14.89 0.17
CA GLU A 127 -23.34 -14.45 -1.18
C GLU A 127 -21.85 -14.56 -1.51
N ILE A 128 -20.99 -14.04 -0.63
CA ILE A 128 -19.54 -14.11 -0.82
C ILE A 128 -19.09 -15.57 -0.86
N ARG A 129 -19.59 -16.41 0.07
CA ARG A 129 -19.30 -17.84 0.09
C ARG A 129 -19.72 -18.51 -1.22
N SER A 130 -20.96 -18.30 -1.65
CA SER A 130 -21.49 -18.94 -2.86
C SER A 130 -20.72 -18.55 -4.12
N ARG A 131 -20.17 -17.33 -4.17
CA ARG A 131 -19.35 -16.85 -5.28
C ARG A 131 -17.89 -17.33 -5.22
N LEU A 132 -17.25 -17.29 -4.05
CA LEU A 132 -15.81 -17.50 -3.92
C LEU A 132 -15.40 -18.92 -3.51
N ALA A 133 -16.31 -19.66 -2.87
CA ALA A 133 -16.09 -21.01 -2.36
C ALA A 133 -17.41 -21.78 -2.23
N PRO A 134 -18.15 -22.03 -3.33
CA PRO A 134 -19.46 -22.69 -3.29
C PRO A 134 -19.41 -24.05 -2.58
N ASP A 135 -18.34 -24.80 -2.83
CA ASP A 135 -18.08 -26.13 -2.26
C ASP A 135 -16.98 -26.14 -1.20
N GLY A 136 -16.45 -24.98 -0.82
CA GLY A 136 -15.41 -24.87 0.21
C GLY A 136 -15.98 -24.70 1.62
N GLY A 137 -15.11 -24.84 2.63
CA GLY A 137 -15.40 -24.41 3.99
C GLY A 137 -15.26 -22.90 4.16
N LEU A 138 -15.72 -22.39 5.30
CA LEU A 138 -15.66 -20.98 5.68
C LEU A 138 -15.02 -20.79 7.05
N ALA A 139 -14.04 -19.91 7.14
CA ALA A 139 -13.49 -19.40 8.39
C ALA A 139 -13.88 -17.92 8.55
N LEU A 140 -14.54 -17.58 9.65
CA LEU A 140 -14.98 -16.23 9.98
C LEU A 140 -14.06 -15.62 11.04
N LEU A 141 -13.35 -14.56 10.66
CA LEU A 141 -12.40 -13.86 11.52
C LEU A 141 -12.81 -12.40 11.63
N GLY A 142 -12.63 -11.80 12.81
CA GLY A 142 -12.84 -10.37 13.00
C GLY A 142 -11.88 -9.81 14.04
N HIS A 143 -11.32 -8.64 13.76
CA HIS A 143 -10.50 -7.88 14.72
C HIS A 143 -11.18 -6.60 15.14
N SER A 144 -11.05 -6.23 16.42
CA SER A 144 -11.63 -4.99 16.96
C SER A 144 -13.13 -4.90 16.66
N GLY A 145 -13.60 -3.76 16.11
CA GLY A 145 -14.97 -3.57 15.64
C GLY A 145 -15.45 -4.61 14.61
N GLY A 146 -14.56 -5.31 13.91
CA GLY A 146 -14.91 -6.45 13.03
C GLY A 146 -15.64 -7.58 13.76
N GLY A 147 -15.47 -7.72 15.08
CA GLY A 147 -16.27 -8.66 15.85
C GLY A 147 -17.75 -8.31 15.91
N SER A 148 -18.13 -7.03 15.74
CA SER A 148 -19.53 -6.64 15.62
C SER A 148 -20.20 -7.25 14.38
N PHE A 149 -19.46 -7.42 13.28
CA PHE A 149 -19.94 -8.16 12.10
C PHE A 149 -20.16 -9.64 12.41
N LEU A 150 -19.22 -10.30 13.08
CA LEU A 150 -19.34 -11.71 13.47
C LEU A 150 -20.49 -11.94 14.47
N LEU A 151 -20.62 -11.07 15.48
CA LEU A 151 -21.72 -11.12 16.45
C LEU A 151 -23.08 -10.97 15.76
N GLY A 152 -23.19 -10.06 14.79
CA GLY A 152 -24.42 -9.88 14.02
C GLY A 152 -24.81 -11.11 13.20
N LEU A 153 -23.84 -11.95 12.80
CA LEU A 153 -24.13 -13.25 12.20
C LEU A 153 -24.74 -14.22 13.24
N LEU A 154 -24.21 -14.26 14.47
CA LEU A 154 -24.75 -15.09 15.55
C LEU A 154 -26.18 -14.65 15.93
N GLU A 155 -26.43 -13.34 15.97
CA GLU A 155 -27.76 -12.76 16.23
C GLU A 155 -28.78 -13.13 15.15
N SER A 156 -28.33 -13.40 13.92
CA SER A 156 -29.21 -13.77 12.82
C SER A 156 -29.79 -15.19 12.95
N GLY A 157 -29.36 -15.97 13.96
CA GLY A 157 -29.80 -17.36 14.20
C GLY A 157 -28.77 -18.41 13.80
N THR A 158 -29.20 -19.48 13.13
CA THR A 158 -28.35 -20.64 12.80
C THR A 158 -27.12 -20.25 11.98
N VAL A 159 -25.92 -20.57 12.50
CA VAL A 159 -24.65 -20.40 11.78
C VAL A 159 -24.59 -21.41 10.60
N PRO A 160 -24.21 -20.99 9.38
CA PRO A 160 -24.15 -21.89 8.23
C PRO A 160 -23.26 -23.11 8.47
N GLU A 161 -23.69 -24.29 8.00
CA GLU A 161 -23.00 -25.57 8.29
C GLU A 161 -21.55 -25.61 7.85
N ARG A 162 -21.25 -24.95 6.71
CA ARG A 162 -19.92 -24.85 6.10
C ARG A 162 -18.94 -23.98 6.90
N VAL A 163 -19.37 -23.32 7.96
CA VAL A 163 -18.47 -22.56 8.85
C VAL A 163 -17.65 -23.54 9.68
N GLU A 164 -16.37 -23.70 9.32
CA GLU A 164 -15.39 -24.54 10.02
C GLU A 164 -14.85 -23.82 11.27
N ARG A 165 -14.72 -22.49 11.22
CA ARG A 165 -14.01 -21.70 12.24
C ARG A 165 -14.66 -20.35 12.49
N ILE A 166 -14.70 -19.94 13.75
CA ILE A 166 -15.06 -18.57 14.17
C ILE A 166 -13.98 -18.08 15.12
N ALA A 167 -13.39 -16.92 14.83
CA ALA A 167 -12.33 -16.35 15.64
C ALA A 167 -12.51 -14.84 15.86
N PHE A 168 -12.49 -14.46 17.15
CA PHE A 168 -12.50 -13.07 17.59
C PHE A 168 -11.11 -12.67 18.06
N LEU A 169 -10.50 -11.73 17.36
CA LEU A 169 -9.19 -11.19 17.70
C LEU A 169 -9.40 -9.83 18.39
N ASP A 170 -9.35 -9.80 19.71
CA ASP A 170 -9.65 -8.64 20.54
C ASP A 170 -10.93 -7.92 20.08
N ALA A 171 -12.02 -8.69 19.91
CA ALA A 171 -13.17 -8.28 19.10
C ALA A 171 -14.54 -8.56 19.73
N VAL A 172 -14.60 -8.99 21.00
CA VAL A 172 -15.84 -9.45 21.63
C VAL A 172 -16.59 -8.37 22.42
N TYR A 173 -16.28 -7.08 22.24
CA TYR A 173 -16.79 -5.96 23.04
C TYR A 173 -18.30 -6.00 23.32
N SER A 174 -19.08 -6.25 22.26
CA SER A 174 -20.55 -6.25 22.29
C SER A 174 -21.15 -7.62 22.59
N PHE A 175 -20.36 -8.59 23.06
CA PHE A 175 -20.89 -9.91 23.39
C PHE A 175 -21.94 -9.80 24.52
N ASP A 176 -23.14 -10.22 24.16
CA ASP A 176 -24.29 -10.46 25.03
C ASP A 176 -24.63 -11.96 25.07
N HIS A 177 -24.75 -12.54 26.26
CA HIS A 177 -25.08 -13.95 26.44
C HIS A 177 -26.42 -14.33 25.79
N ARG A 178 -27.45 -13.49 25.95
CA ARG A 178 -28.83 -13.79 25.49
C ARG A 178 -28.93 -13.78 23.97
N LEU A 179 -28.10 -12.98 23.30
CA LEU A 179 -28.15 -12.82 21.85
C LEU A 179 -27.23 -13.78 21.10
N HIS A 180 -26.12 -14.21 21.71
CA HIS A 180 -25.05 -14.89 20.96
C HIS A 180 -24.70 -16.30 21.45
N ALA A 181 -24.91 -16.61 22.73
CA ALA A 181 -24.37 -17.85 23.31
C ALA A 181 -25.01 -19.10 22.71
N GLU A 182 -26.35 -19.11 22.55
CA GLU A 182 -27.09 -20.24 22.01
C GLU A 182 -26.66 -20.60 20.58
N ALA A 183 -26.58 -19.61 19.69
CA ALA A 183 -26.16 -19.82 18.30
C ALA A 183 -24.72 -20.36 18.22
N LEU A 184 -23.82 -19.84 19.06
CA LEU A 184 -22.42 -20.28 19.10
C LEU A 184 -22.27 -21.71 19.62
N LEU A 185 -22.97 -22.05 20.72
CA LEU A 185 -22.94 -23.39 21.31
C LEU A 185 -23.59 -24.43 20.38
N THR A 186 -24.73 -24.10 19.79
CA THR A 186 -25.41 -24.94 18.78
C THR A 186 -24.49 -25.22 17.60
N TRP A 187 -23.78 -24.19 17.11
CA TRP A 187 -22.78 -24.38 16.07
C TRP A 187 -21.63 -25.29 16.53
N LEU A 188 -21.06 -25.08 17.73
CA LEU A 188 -20.00 -25.94 18.26
C LEU A 188 -20.43 -27.41 18.42
N ASP A 189 -21.66 -27.68 18.85
CA ASP A 189 -22.20 -29.03 19.05
C ASP A 189 -22.53 -29.74 17.73
N GLY A 190 -22.82 -29.00 16.65
CA GLY A 190 -23.20 -29.59 15.37
C GLY A 190 -22.09 -30.33 14.61
N ASP A 191 -20.80 -30.07 14.90
CA ASP A 191 -19.68 -30.79 14.27
C ASP A 191 -18.40 -30.71 15.14
N ALA A 192 -17.80 -31.86 15.45
CA ALA A 192 -16.59 -31.98 16.26
C ALA A 192 -15.33 -31.34 15.61
N GLN A 193 -15.35 -31.06 14.30
CA GLN A 193 -14.27 -30.39 13.59
C GLN A 193 -14.33 -28.85 13.68
N ARG A 194 -15.44 -28.30 14.19
CA ARG A 194 -15.57 -26.84 14.36
C ARG A 194 -14.61 -26.32 15.43
N ARG A 195 -14.04 -25.12 15.19
CA ARG A 195 -13.08 -24.47 16.10
C ARG A 195 -13.48 -23.04 16.42
N PHE A 196 -13.67 -22.75 17.71
CA PHE A 196 -13.90 -21.41 18.23
C PHE A 196 -12.64 -20.86 18.88
N LEU A 197 -12.31 -19.61 18.56
CA LEU A 197 -11.19 -18.92 19.17
C LEU A 197 -11.58 -17.50 19.61
N SER A 198 -11.11 -17.10 20.79
CA SER A 198 -11.18 -15.71 21.23
C SER A 198 -9.87 -15.33 21.90
N VAL A 199 -9.21 -14.30 21.38
CA VAL A 199 -7.99 -13.75 21.95
C VAL A 199 -8.29 -12.34 22.43
N ALA A 200 -7.80 -11.98 23.60
CA ALA A 200 -7.86 -10.63 24.14
C ALA A 200 -6.60 -10.38 25.00
N TYR A 201 -6.49 -9.17 25.52
CA TYR A 201 -5.51 -8.81 26.54
C TYR A 201 -6.20 -8.16 27.73
N ASP A 202 -5.54 -8.16 28.88
CA ASP A 202 -6.00 -7.40 30.03
C ASP A 202 -5.77 -5.91 29.80
N ASP A 203 -6.85 -5.24 29.38
CA ASP A 203 -6.89 -3.82 29.04
C ASP A 203 -7.43 -2.94 30.19
N ARG A 204 -7.83 -3.54 31.32
CA ARG A 204 -8.59 -2.88 32.39
C ARG A 204 -7.86 -1.70 33.04
N THR A 205 -6.53 -1.73 33.04
CA THR A 205 -5.66 -0.75 33.70
C THR A 205 -4.75 0.00 32.72
N VAL A 206 -4.94 -0.23 31.42
CA VAL A 206 -4.10 0.39 30.38
C VAL A 206 -4.52 1.85 30.21
N THR A 207 -3.51 2.72 30.09
CA THR A 207 -3.72 4.16 29.87
C THR A 207 -3.02 4.65 28.61
N LEU A 208 -3.64 5.59 27.90
CA LEU A 208 -3.03 6.37 26.83
C LEU A 208 -3.05 7.84 27.26
N ASP A 209 -1.88 8.49 27.25
CA ASP A 209 -1.70 9.87 27.71
C ASP A 209 -2.28 10.12 29.12
N GLY A 210 -2.07 9.15 30.03
CA GLY A 210 -2.56 9.20 31.41
C GLY A 210 -4.06 8.96 31.58
N LYS A 211 -4.81 8.69 30.51
CA LYS A 211 -6.25 8.40 30.56
C LYS A 211 -6.51 6.91 30.32
N PRO A 212 -7.40 6.26 31.09
CA PRO A 212 -7.82 4.89 30.82
C PRO A 212 -8.36 4.75 29.40
N ILE A 213 -7.91 3.73 28.67
CA ILE A 213 -8.41 3.47 27.30
C ILE A 213 -9.78 2.80 27.28
N VAL A 214 -10.21 2.26 28.43
CA VAL A 214 -11.50 1.59 28.64
C VAL A 214 -12.19 2.13 29.89
N SER A 215 -13.52 2.12 29.89
CA SER A 215 -14.31 2.48 31.07
C SER A 215 -14.23 1.40 32.16
N ALA A 216 -14.66 1.74 33.38
CA ALA A 216 -14.64 0.81 34.51
C ALA A 216 -15.41 -0.51 34.25
N SER A 217 -16.48 -0.45 33.44
CA SER A 217 -17.31 -1.60 33.02
C SER A 217 -17.02 -2.10 31.59
N GLY A 218 -16.19 -1.38 30.84
CA GLY A 218 -15.83 -1.67 29.45
C GLY A 218 -14.56 -2.52 29.30
N GLY A 219 -14.10 -2.64 28.06
CA GLY A 219 -12.89 -3.38 27.70
C GLY A 219 -13.11 -4.81 27.25
N THR A 220 -12.18 -5.32 26.44
CA THR A 220 -12.28 -6.67 25.89
C THR A 220 -12.11 -7.71 26.98
N GLN A 221 -11.26 -7.48 27.99
CA GLN A 221 -11.06 -8.46 29.06
C GLN A 221 -12.37 -8.86 29.74
N ARG A 222 -13.22 -7.87 30.06
CA ARG A 222 -14.51 -8.10 30.71
C ARG A 222 -15.50 -8.77 29.78
N ALA A 223 -15.52 -8.38 28.51
CA ALA A 223 -16.37 -9.00 27.51
C ALA A 223 -15.98 -10.46 27.25
N THR A 224 -14.68 -10.77 27.16
CA THR A 224 -14.15 -12.13 27.09
C THR A 224 -14.49 -12.93 28.34
N SER A 225 -14.51 -12.31 29.53
CA SER A 225 -14.95 -12.97 30.76
C SER A 225 -16.43 -13.36 30.72
N ARG A 226 -17.31 -12.52 30.15
CA ARG A 226 -18.73 -12.86 29.95
C ARG A 226 -18.91 -13.99 28.93
N LEU A 227 -18.20 -13.92 27.80
CA LEU A 227 -18.17 -14.99 26.79
C LEU A 227 -17.70 -16.31 27.40
N ARG A 228 -16.61 -16.29 28.16
CA ARG A 228 -16.08 -17.47 28.84
C ARG A 228 -17.11 -18.06 29.80
N ALA A 229 -17.76 -17.25 30.63
CA ALA A 229 -18.79 -17.72 31.56
C ALA A 229 -19.99 -18.36 30.83
N ALA A 230 -20.40 -17.78 29.70
CA ALA A 230 -21.45 -18.33 28.84
C ALA A 230 -21.09 -19.72 28.29
N LEU A 231 -19.85 -19.88 27.81
CA LEU A 231 -19.35 -21.16 27.30
C LEU A 231 -19.22 -22.19 28.42
N ASP A 232 -18.59 -21.82 29.53
CA ASP A 232 -18.28 -22.69 30.68
C ASP A 232 -19.55 -23.28 31.32
N ALA A 233 -20.66 -22.54 31.30
CA ALA A 233 -21.96 -23.01 31.78
C ALA A 233 -22.50 -24.25 31.05
N HIS A 234 -22.09 -24.47 29.81
CA HIS A 234 -22.56 -25.59 28.96
C HIS A 234 -21.44 -26.56 28.57
N ARG A 235 -20.22 -26.04 28.46
CA ARG A 235 -19.00 -26.77 28.09
C ARG A 235 -17.89 -26.40 29.08
N PRO A 236 -17.71 -27.20 30.15
CA PRO A 236 -16.70 -26.92 31.16
C PRO A 236 -15.32 -26.67 30.54
N LEU A 237 -14.71 -25.54 30.90
CA LEU A 237 -13.44 -25.07 30.37
C LEU A 237 -12.32 -25.27 31.40
N VAL A 238 -11.23 -25.87 30.96
CA VAL A 238 -10.04 -26.06 31.77
C VAL A 238 -9.11 -24.86 31.57
N LYS A 239 -8.75 -24.21 32.68
CA LYS A 239 -7.76 -23.13 32.68
C LYS A 239 -6.33 -23.70 32.66
N SER A 240 -5.48 -23.11 31.84
CA SER A 240 -4.03 -23.32 31.82
C SER A 240 -3.31 -22.00 31.60
N LEU A 241 -1.98 -22.00 31.77
CA LEU A 241 -1.11 -20.87 31.44
C LEU A 241 -0.25 -21.28 30.24
N VAL A 242 -0.24 -20.48 29.18
CA VAL A 242 0.57 -20.69 27.98
C VAL A 242 1.27 -19.37 27.62
N GLY A 243 2.59 -19.32 27.79
CA GLY A 243 3.33 -18.06 27.77
C GLY A 243 2.75 -17.07 28.78
N ASP A 244 2.47 -15.85 28.33
CA ASP A 244 1.84 -14.80 29.15
C ASP A 244 0.30 -14.85 29.16
N CYS A 245 -0.31 -15.86 28.52
CA CYS A 245 -1.75 -15.93 28.37
C CYS A 245 -2.40 -16.89 29.38
N ASP A 246 -3.41 -16.40 30.08
CA ASP A 246 -4.43 -17.30 30.63
C ASP A 246 -5.19 -17.93 29.46
N ARG A 247 -5.23 -19.26 29.42
CA ARG A 247 -5.86 -20.04 28.35
C ARG A 247 -6.97 -20.91 28.91
N TRP A 248 -8.10 -20.98 28.22
CA TRP A 248 -9.22 -21.86 28.52
C TRP A 248 -9.58 -22.71 27.32
N THR A 249 -9.67 -24.02 27.53
CA THR A 249 -10.01 -25.01 26.49
C THR A 249 -11.09 -25.96 26.97
N ASP A 250 -11.93 -26.45 26.06
CA ASP A 250 -12.88 -27.52 26.37
C ASP A 250 -12.25 -28.91 26.20
N ALA A 251 -12.87 -29.92 26.81
CA ALA A 251 -12.40 -31.31 26.71
C ALA A 251 -12.43 -31.87 25.27
N LYS A 252 -13.24 -31.27 24.38
CA LYS A 252 -13.36 -31.64 22.97
C LYS A 252 -12.28 -31.00 22.08
N GLY A 253 -11.46 -30.07 22.61
CA GLY A 253 -10.44 -29.36 21.85
C GLY A 253 -10.99 -28.43 20.75
N GLN A 254 -12.25 -28.00 20.87
CA GLN A 254 -12.91 -27.11 19.93
C GLN A 254 -12.76 -25.63 20.32
N ILE A 255 -12.58 -25.34 21.61
CA ILE A 255 -12.52 -23.97 22.15
C ILE A 255 -11.08 -23.62 22.55
N ASP A 256 -10.60 -22.43 22.13
CA ASP A 256 -9.38 -21.80 22.64
C ASP A 256 -9.64 -20.32 22.96
N VAL A 257 -9.85 -20.01 24.23
CA VAL A 257 -9.99 -18.63 24.72
C VAL A 257 -8.70 -18.23 25.41
N ARG A 258 -8.11 -17.10 25.02
CA ARG A 258 -6.85 -16.58 25.57
C ARG A 258 -6.99 -15.14 26.01
N VAL A 259 -6.46 -14.84 27.19
CA VAL A 259 -6.29 -13.46 27.68
C VAL A 259 -4.82 -13.27 28.03
N ASP A 260 -4.12 -12.45 27.24
CA ASP A 260 -2.78 -11.99 27.57
C ASP A 260 -2.84 -11.16 28.85
N ARG A 261 -2.08 -11.54 29.87
CA ARG A 261 -2.10 -10.88 31.18
C ARG A 261 -1.55 -9.45 31.14
N ASN A 262 -0.89 -9.07 30.04
CA ASN A 262 -0.40 -7.73 29.77
C ASN A 262 0.47 -7.17 30.91
N TYR A 263 1.47 -7.95 31.35
CA TYR A 263 2.34 -7.59 32.47
C TYR A 263 3.06 -6.24 32.30
N SER A 264 3.31 -5.83 31.06
CA SER A 264 3.93 -4.55 30.73
C SER A 264 2.94 -3.37 30.74
N ASN A 265 1.65 -3.61 30.95
CA ASN A 265 0.56 -2.62 30.93
C ASN A 265 0.58 -1.70 29.69
N ILE A 266 0.77 -2.30 28.50
CA ILE A 266 0.82 -1.59 27.22
C ILE A 266 -0.41 -1.88 26.36
N ILE A 267 -0.59 -1.12 25.28
CA ILE A 267 -1.67 -1.37 24.31
C ILE A 267 -1.25 -2.54 23.41
N LEU A 268 -1.87 -3.71 23.59
CA LEU A 268 -1.62 -4.90 22.75
C LEU A 268 -2.65 -5.08 21.61
N HIS A 269 -3.63 -4.19 21.49
CA HIS A 269 -4.80 -4.31 20.61
C HIS A 269 -4.51 -4.89 19.21
N SER A 270 -3.56 -4.32 18.48
CA SER A 270 -3.14 -4.83 17.17
C SER A 270 -1.97 -5.81 17.22
N ALA A 271 -1.13 -5.73 18.27
CA ALA A 271 -0.02 -6.65 18.49
C ALA A 271 -0.48 -8.11 18.64
N LEU A 272 -1.66 -8.33 19.23
CA LEU A 272 -2.31 -9.64 19.29
C LEU A 272 -2.54 -10.26 17.90
N VAL A 273 -2.71 -9.43 16.87
CA VAL A 273 -2.95 -9.91 15.50
C VAL A 273 -1.67 -10.01 14.69
N GLY A 274 -0.92 -8.92 14.59
CA GLY A 274 0.33 -8.91 13.84
C GLY A 274 1.43 -9.63 14.61
N ASP A 275 1.95 -8.98 15.65
CA ASP A 275 3.17 -9.40 16.34
C ASP A 275 3.08 -10.79 16.97
N LYS A 276 1.88 -11.21 17.39
CA LYS A 276 1.62 -12.50 18.04
C LYS A 276 0.97 -13.54 17.11
N ASN A 277 1.02 -13.35 15.78
CA ASN A 277 0.53 -14.32 14.78
C ASN A 277 -0.98 -14.67 14.91
N GLY A 278 -1.84 -13.72 15.28
CA GLY A 278 -3.24 -13.98 15.64
C GLY A 278 -4.10 -14.62 14.54
N VAL A 279 -3.94 -14.21 13.28
CA VAL A 279 -4.66 -14.84 12.15
C VAL A 279 -4.13 -16.23 11.88
N LEU A 280 -2.80 -16.40 11.88
CA LEU A 280 -2.18 -17.70 11.68
C LEU A 280 -2.59 -18.68 12.79
N HIS A 281 -2.68 -18.23 14.04
CA HIS A 281 -3.20 -19.02 15.17
C HIS A 281 -4.67 -19.41 14.96
N ALA A 282 -5.54 -18.45 14.62
CA ALA A 282 -6.95 -18.71 14.33
C ALA A 282 -7.16 -19.80 13.26
N LEU A 283 -6.33 -19.80 12.22
CA LEU A 283 -6.40 -20.75 11.13
C LEU A 283 -5.76 -22.12 11.45
N SER A 284 -4.73 -22.16 12.30
CA SER A 284 -3.96 -23.39 12.57
C SER A 284 -4.36 -24.14 13.83
N PHE A 285 -5.01 -23.48 14.81
CA PHE A 285 -5.41 -24.12 16.05
C PHE A 285 -6.23 -25.40 15.81
N GLY A 286 -5.89 -26.46 16.53
CA GLY A 286 -6.54 -27.77 16.44
C GLY A 286 -6.19 -28.57 15.18
N ILE A 287 -5.18 -28.14 14.40
CA ILE A 287 -4.58 -28.94 13.32
C ILE A 287 -3.32 -29.62 13.86
N THR A 288 -3.31 -30.95 13.81
CA THR A 288 -2.19 -31.77 14.28
C THR A 288 -0.90 -31.43 13.51
N GLY A 289 0.21 -31.28 14.24
CA GLY A 289 1.55 -31.10 13.66
C GLY A 289 1.94 -29.66 13.29
N LEU A 290 1.06 -28.67 13.44
CA LEU A 290 1.39 -27.26 13.11
C LEU A 290 1.97 -26.45 14.29
N GLY A 291 1.87 -26.99 15.51
CA GLY A 291 2.27 -26.29 16.73
C GLY A 291 1.40 -25.07 17.05
N ASP A 292 1.79 -24.32 18.08
CA ASP A 292 1.14 -23.07 18.48
C ASP A 292 2.00 -21.89 18.02
N PRO A 293 1.57 -21.07 17.04
CA PRO A 293 2.33 -19.91 16.61
C PRO A 293 2.09 -18.68 17.48
N PHE A 294 1.11 -18.71 18.41
CA PHE A 294 0.68 -17.50 19.10
C PHE A 294 1.71 -17.03 20.14
N GLY A 295 2.11 -15.77 20.04
CA GLY A 295 3.12 -15.17 20.95
C GLY A 295 4.58 -15.39 20.52
N GLU A 296 4.83 -16.28 19.56
CA GLU A 296 6.14 -16.42 18.92
C GLU A 296 6.48 -15.21 18.04
N PRO A 297 7.77 -14.98 17.69
CA PRO A 297 8.13 -14.00 16.66
C PRO A 297 7.33 -14.20 15.36
N ARG A 298 7.06 -13.11 14.63
CA ARG A 298 6.27 -13.12 13.38
C ARG A 298 6.73 -14.24 12.44
N ARG A 299 5.93 -15.31 12.30
CA ARG A 299 6.23 -16.48 11.44
C ARG A 299 5.99 -16.23 9.95
N TYR A 300 5.49 -15.05 9.62
CA TYR A 300 5.04 -14.70 8.28
C TYR A 300 5.84 -13.56 7.64
N THR A 301 6.92 -13.08 8.27
CA THR A 301 7.71 -11.92 7.81
C THR A 301 8.15 -12.02 6.34
N ARG A 302 8.52 -13.22 5.88
CA ARG A 302 8.91 -13.48 4.48
C ARG A 302 7.77 -13.36 3.46
N PHE A 303 6.52 -13.33 3.91
CA PHE A 303 5.32 -13.23 3.07
C PHE A 303 4.70 -11.83 3.07
N ILE A 304 5.27 -10.88 3.84
CA ILE A 304 4.83 -9.49 3.87
C ILE A 304 5.15 -8.87 2.51
N ASP A 305 4.14 -8.31 1.85
CA ASP A 305 4.32 -7.58 0.60
C ASP A 305 5.39 -6.49 0.78
N PRO A 306 6.29 -6.30 -0.20
CA PRO A 306 7.12 -5.11 -0.21
C PRO A 306 6.24 -3.86 -0.24
N VAL A 307 6.85 -2.70 -0.02
CA VAL A 307 6.18 -1.45 -0.38
C VAL A 307 5.85 -1.54 -1.87
N ASP A 308 4.61 -1.23 -2.24
CA ASP A 308 4.22 -0.99 -3.63
C ASP A 308 4.84 0.35 -4.07
N ASP A 309 6.15 0.31 -4.22
CA ASP A 309 6.90 1.28 -5.00
C ASP A 309 6.79 0.79 -6.45
N GLY A 310 6.56 1.71 -7.37
CA GLY A 310 6.17 1.44 -8.75
C GLY A 310 7.10 0.51 -9.55
N PRO A 311 6.93 0.49 -10.89
CA PRO A 311 7.87 -0.23 -11.72
C PRO A 311 9.30 0.30 -11.53
N LEU A 312 10.29 -0.58 -11.69
CA LEU A 312 11.68 -0.16 -11.80
C LEU A 312 11.91 0.55 -13.14
N LEU A 313 12.83 1.52 -13.17
CA LEU A 313 13.36 2.07 -14.42
C LEU A 313 13.88 0.92 -15.30
N ARG A 314 13.52 0.94 -16.60
CA ARG A 314 13.91 -0.11 -17.55
C ARG A 314 15.35 0.11 -18.03
N LEU A 315 16.31 -0.01 -17.12
CA LEU A 315 17.74 0.11 -17.39
C LEU A 315 18.43 -1.22 -17.05
N PRO A 316 19.56 -1.55 -17.70
CA PRO A 316 20.38 -2.70 -17.31
C PRO A 316 20.85 -2.58 -15.85
N SER A 317 21.29 -3.69 -15.26
CA SER A 317 21.88 -3.66 -13.92
C SER A 317 23.16 -2.80 -13.91
N ARG A 318 23.41 -2.07 -12.82
CA ARG A 318 24.63 -1.26 -12.70
C ARG A 318 25.87 -2.17 -12.81
N PRO A 319 26.85 -1.85 -13.67
CA PRO A 319 28.13 -2.57 -13.72
C PRO A 319 28.85 -2.49 -12.38
N ALA A 320 29.55 -3.55 -11.98
CA ALA A 320 30.26 -3.59 -10.70
C ALA A 320 31.44 -2.58 -10.63
N ASP A 321 31.99 -2.22 -11.79
CA ASP A 321 33.06 -1.24 -11.99
C ASP A 321 32.54 0.15 -12.41
N ALA A 322 31.25 0.41 -12.26
CA ALA A 322 30.65 1.70 -12.57
C ALA A 322 31.25 2.82 -11.71
N MET A 323 31.60 3.94 -12.36
CA MET A 323 32.23 5.08 -11.70
C MET A 323 31.32 5.71 -10.63
N ALA A 324 31.92 6.18 -9.54
CA ALA A 324 31.21 6.97 -8.54
C ALA A 324 30.87 8.38 -9.03
N GLY A 325 29.88 9.00 -8.41
CA GLY A 325 29.43 10.35 -8.75
C GLY A 325 30.55 11.38 -8.65
N SER A 326 31.38 11.30 -7.61
CA SER A 326 32.56 12.13 -7.42
C SER A 326 33.59 11.95 -8.54
N ASP A 327 33.81 10.72 -8.99
CA ASP A 327 34.80 10.40 -10.03
C ASP A 327 34.34 10.94 -11.39
N ILE A 328 33.05 10.76 -11.71
CA ILE A 328 32.43 11.35 -12.90
C ILE A 328 32.54 12.88 -12.84
N ALA A 329 32.27 13.47 -11.68
CA ALA A 329 32.31 14.92 -11.50
C ALA A 329 33.72 15.52 -11.67
N ALA A 330 34.78 14.75 -11.43
CA ALA A 330 36.17 15.17 -11.58
C ALA A 330 36.71 15.02 -13.02
N LEU A 331 35.98 14.39 -13.95
CA LEU A 331 36.45 14.17 -15.30
C LEU A 331 36.63 15.50 -16.08
N PRO A 332 37.78 15.72 -16.76
CA PRO A 332 37.97 16.89 -17.62
C PRO A 332 36.92 17.01 -18.74
N SER A 333 36.39 15.88 -19.20
CA SER A 333 35.34 15.79 -20.21
C SER A 333 34.01 16.41 -19.79
N MET A 334 33.84 16.76 -18.51
CA MET A 334 32.62 17.42 -18.02
C MET A 334 32.56 18.91 -18.32
N HIS A 335 33.67 19.54 -18.73
CA HIS A 335 33.69 20.97 -19.06
C HIS A 335 33.01 21.30 -20.40
N PRO A 336 33.31 20.61 -21.53
CA PRO A 336 32.63 20.86 -22.79
C PRO A 336 31.23 20.23 -22.79
N LEU A 337 30.19 21.03 -23.08
CA LEU A 337 28.80 20.57 -23.09
C LEU A 337 28.57 19.29 -23.91
N PRO A 338 29.02 19.18 -25.18
CA PRO A 338 28.75 17.97 -25.98
C PRO A 338 29.36 16.71 -25.37
N THR A 339 30.61 16.78 -24.93
CA THR A 339 31.33 15.65 -24.33
C THR A 339 30.71 15.26 -22.98
N ARG A 340 30.29 16.25 -22.18
CA ARG A 340 29.57 16.01 -20.93
C ARG A 340 28.28 15.21 -21.16
N GLU A 341 27.46 15.64 -22.10
CA GLU A 341 26.16 15.01 -22.39
C GLU A 341 26.36 13.56 -22.87
N GLU A 342 27.41 13.29 -23.66
CA GLU A 342 27.77 11.95 -24.12
C GLU A 342 28.25 11.04 -22.97
N VAL A 343 29.11 11.56 -22.09
CA VAL A 343 29.56 10.82 -20.89
C VAL A 343 28.37 10.46 -20.01
N LEU A 344 27.52 11.42 -19.68
CA LEU A 344 26.35 11.19 -18.83
C LEU A 344 25.35 10.21 -19.45
N LEU A 345 25.13 10.29 -20.77
CA LEU A 345 24.29 9.35 -21.49
C LEU A 345 24.86 7.93 -21.44
N ARG A 346 26.16 7.77 -21.67
CA ARG A 346 26.82 6.46 -21.60
C ARG A 346 26.64 5.84 -20.22
N GLU A 347 26.93 6.58 -19.15
CA GLU A 347 26.75 6.12 -17.76
C GLU A 347 25.29 5.72 -17.49
N TRP A 348 24.33 6.57 -17.87
CA TRP A 348 22.90 6.28 -17.69
C TRP A 348 22.46 5.01 -18.43
N THR A 349 22.81 4.90 -19.72
CA THR A 349 22.43 3.73 -20.55
C THR A 349 23.13 2.44 -20.15
N ALA A 350 24.32 2.52 -19.54
CA ALA A 350 25.00 1.39 -18.94
C ALA A 350 24.36 0.96 -17.61
N GLY A 351 23.43 1.75 -17.06
CA GLY A 351 22.80 1.48 -15.77
C GLY A 351 23.60 2.03 -14.58
N ASN A 352 24.53 2.95 -14.75
CA ASN A 352 25.16 3.63 -13.63
C ASN A 352 24.22 4.67 -12.99
N VAL A 353 23.18 4.16 -12.31
CA VAL A 353 22.09 4.93 -11.71
C VAL A 353 21.88 4.44 -10.28
N PRO A 354 21.72 5.35 -9.30
CA PRO A 354 21.43 4.99 -7.91
C PRO A 354 20.18 4.11 -7.78
N ASP A 355 20.23 3.12 -6.89
CA ASP A 355 19.16 2.13 -6.67
C ASP A 355 17.90 2.81 -6.12
N PHE A 356 18.04 3.82 -5.25
CA PHE A 356 16.91 4.62 -4.78
C PHE A 356 16.18 5.36 -5.92
N LEU A 357 16.87 5.67 -7.02
CA LEU A 357 16.31 6.39 -8.16
C LEU A 357 15.69 5.42 -9.18
N ARG A 358 16.22 4.19 -9.26
CA ARG A 358 15.66 3.10 -10.08
C ARG A 358 14.26 2.71 -9.66
N GLN A 359 13.95 2.85 -8.37
CA GLN A 359 12.63 2.55 -7.83
C GLN A 359 11.68 3.74 -7.99
N LEU A 360 10.74 3.64 -8.94
CA LEU A 360 9.77 4.72 -9.17
C LEU A 360 8.76 4.83 -8.04
N ARG A 361 8.33 6.06 -7.76
CA ARG A 361 7.42 6.41 -6.68
C ARG A 361 6.03 6.67 -7.22
N ARG A 362 5.05 6.05 -6.57
CA ARG A 362 3.63 6.19 -6.92
C ARG A 362 3.12 7.58 -6.54
N VAL A 363 2.44 8.24 -7.47
CA VAL A 363 1.82 9.56 -7.31
C VAL A 363 0.35 9.41 -7.68
N THR A 364 -0.53 9.51 -6.69
CA THR A 364 -2.00 9.37 -6.87
C THR A 364 -2.68 10.70 -6.60
N TYR A 365 -3.55 11.13 -7.52
CA TYR A 365 -4.26 12.40 -7.45
C TYR A 365 -5.63 12.32 -8.12
N LYS A 366 -6.46 13.36 -7.93
CA LYS A 366 -7.73 13.51 -8.64
C LYS A 366 -7.63 14.63 -9.66
N ALA A 367 -8.19 14.41 -10.83
CA ALA A 367 -8.20 15.37 -11.92
C ALA A 367 -9.49 15.25 -12.75
N ARG A 368 -9.86 16.33 -13.43
CA ARG A 368 -10.99 16.32 -14.37
C ARG A 368 -10.52 15.91 -15.76
N ASP A 369 -11.25 14.97 -16.37
CA ASP A 369 -11.05 14.61 -17.77
C ASP A 369 -11.62 15.69 -18.71
N GLY A 370 -11.44 15.52 -20.02
CA GLY A 370 -11.95 16.46 -21.04
C GLY A 370 -13.47 16.59 -21.09
N GLN A 371 -14.21 15.77 -20.34
CA GLN A 371 -15.67 15.86 -20.18
C GLN A 371 -16.06 16.48 -18.82
N GLY A 372 -15.09 16.95 -18.04
CA GLY A 372 -15.31 17.53 -16.71
C GLY A 372 -15.60 16.51 -15.61
N THR A 373 -15.41 15.20 -15.86
CA THR A 373 -15.62 14.16 -14.85
C THR A 373 -14.39 14.03 -13.97
N ASP A 374 -14.57 14.04 -12.64
CA ASP A 374 -13.48 13.77 -11.69
C ASP A 374 -13.05 12.29 -11.82
N ARG A 375 -11.75 12.06 -12.00
CA ARG A 375 -11.10 10.76 -12.14
C ARG A 375 -10.00 10.61 -11.09
N GLU A 376 -9.81 9.40 -10.58
CA GLU A 376 -8.62 9.06 -9.79
C GLU A 376 -7.50 8.59 -10.73
N VAL A 377 -6.34 9.23 -10.61
CA VAL A 377 -5.20 9.00 -11.49
C VAL A 377 -4.02 8.56 -10.64
N THR A 378 -3.26 7.59 -11.13
CA THR A 378 -1.96 7.20 -10.56
C THR A 378 -0.91 7.16 -11.65
N ILE A 379 0.22 7.81 -11.41
CA ILE A 379 1.44 7.76 -12.22
C ILE A 379 2.61 7.29 -11.35
N TRP A 380 3.74 6.96 -11.98
CA TRP A 380 4.98 6.63 -11.28
C TRP A 380 6.13 7.49 -11.76
N ALA A 381 6.79 8.19 -10.84
CA ALA A 381 7.84 9.16 -11.14
C ALA A 381 9.13 8.85 -10.37
N THR A 382 10.28 9.29 -10.89
CA THR A 382 11.56 9.17 -10.18
C THR A 382 11.51 9.96 -8.87
N ALA A 383 12.11 9.40 -7.82
CA ALA A 383 12.16 10.02 -6.49
C ALA A 383 12.89 11.37 -6.50
N ASP A 384 13.91 11.53 -7.34
CA ASP A 384 14.70 12.75 -7.50
C ASP A 384 14.91 13.04 -9.01
N CYS A 385 15.64 14.10 -9.32
CA CYS A 385 16.17 14.33 -10.66
C CYS A 385 17.21 13.25 -11.04
N ALA A 386 17.30 12.97 -12.34
CA ALA A 386 18.26 12.06 -12.94
C ALA A 386 19.66 12.29 -12.37
N SER A 387 20.29 11.18 -11.99
CA SER A 387 21.59 11.14 -11.34
C SER A 387 22.35 9.90 -11.80
N VAL A 388 23.68 10.00 -11.80
CA VAL A 388 24.59 8.88 -12.10
C VAL A 388 25.50 8.61 -10.90
N GLY A 389 25.85 7.34 -10.68
CA GLY A 389 26.68 6.88 -9.56
C GLY A 389 25.98 5.90 -8.60
N TRP A 390 26.48 5.87 -7.37
CA TRP A 390 26.05 4.99 -6.27
C TRP A 390 25.10 5.71 -5.30
N ASP A 391 24.39 4.96 -4.46
CA ASP A 391 23.42 5.54 -3.52
C ASP A 391 24.06 6.55 -2.55
N ASP A 392 25.28 6.28 -2.13
CA ASP A 392 26.08 7.10 -1.23
C ASP A 392 27.01 8.08 -1.96
N ASP A 393 27.27 7.87 -3.26
CA ASP A 393 28.13 8.73 -4.08
C ASP A 393 27.59 8.88 -5.52
N PHE A 394 26.72 9.86 -5.73
CA PHE A 394 26.11 10.19 -7.01
C PHE A 394 26.21 11.68 -7.33
N ILE A 395 26.02 12.04 -8.60
CA ILE A 395 25.89 13.42 -9.04
C ILE A 395 24.57 13.61 -9.80
N ARG A 396 23.84 14.71 -9.52
CA ARG A 396 22.63 15.09 -10.26
C ARG A 396 23.04 15.66 -11.62
N THR A 397 22.30 15.32 -12.67
CA THR A 397 22.68 15.61 -14.06
C THR A 397 21.73 16.62 -14.71
N PRO A 398 21.96 17.95 -14.59
CA PRO A 398 21.34 18.93 -15.48
C PRO A 398 21.77 18.64 -16.92
N LEU A 399 20.78 18.53 -17.83
CA LEU A 399 20.99 18.12 -19.22
C LEU A 399 20.32 19.08 -20.19
N THR A 400 20.68 18.98 -21.47
CA THR A 400 19.85 19.49 -22.57
C THR A 400 18.55 18.66 -22.70
N PRO A 401 17.46 19.22 -23.25
CA PRO A 401 16.24 18.46 -23.53
C PRO A 401 16.47 17.25 -24.44
N THR A 402 17.40 17.34 -25.40
CA THR A 402 17.70 16.22 -26.31
C THR A 402 18.29 15.03 -25.55
N THR A 403 19.24 15.25 -24.64
CA THR A 403 19.79 14.14 -23.84
C THR A 403 18.83 13.69 -22.75
N ALA A 404 18.05 14.59 -22.16
CA ALA A 404 16.98 14.23 -21.23
C ALA A 404 15.93 13.32 -21.89
N GLN A 405 15.59 13.58 -23.15
CA GLN A 405 14.73 12.70 -23.95
C GLN A 405 15.36 11.32 -24.15
N ARG A 406 16.66 11.24 -24.46
CA ARG A 406 17.37 9.96 -24.59
C ARG A 406 17.43 9.19 -23.27
N PHE A 407 17.54 9.88 -22.12
CA PHE A 407 17.43 9.27 -20.79
C PHE A 407 16.05 8.64 -20.59
N ALA A 408 15.00 9.38 -20.93
CA ALA A 408 13.61 8.92 -20.82
C ALA A 408 13.37 7.70 -21.73
N ASP A 409 13.77 7.76 -22.99
CA ASP A 409 13.59 6.66 -23.95
C ASP A 409 14.36 5.41 -23.52
N ALA A 410 15.61 5.56 -23.07
CA ALA A 410 16.42 4.44 -22.57
C ALA A 410 15.78 3.73 -21.37
N ALA A 411 15.05 4.47 -20.52
CA ALA A 411 14.39 3.92 -19.34
C ALA A 411 12.92 3.53 -19.57
N GLY A 412 12.41 3.64 -20.81
CA GLY A 412 11.00 3.41 -21.12
C GLY A 412 10.03 4.37 -20.42
N CYS A 413 10.47 5.62 -20.25
CA CYS A 413 9.77 6.68 -19.54
C CYS A 413 9.48 7.88 -20.47
N LEU A 414 8.75 8.85 -19.93
CA LEU A 414 8.43 10.14 -20.53
C LEU A 414 9.02 11.26 -19.66
N LEU A 415 9.25 12.42 -20.27
CA LEU A 415 9.40 13.67 -19.54
C LEU A 415 8.02 14.16 -19.06
N PRO A 416 7.91 14.78 -17.87
CA PRO A 416 6.63 15.17 -17.30
C PRO A 416 6.03 16.38 -18.02
N THR A 417 4.73 16.61 -17.85
CA THR A 417 4.10 17.92 -18.13
C THR A 417 4.17 18.82 -16.91
N PRO A 418 3.89 20.13 -17.01
CA PRO A 418 3.75 21.01 -15.84
C PRO A 418 2.80 20.47 -14.78
N ARG A 419 1.64 19.95 -15.19
CA ARG A 419 0.68 19.33 -14.29
C ARG A 419 1.29 18.14 -13.53
N MET A 420 1.97 17.22 -14.22
CA MET A 420 2.61 16.09 -13.53
C MET A 420 3.63 16.58 -12.50
N VAL A 421 4.41 17.62 -12.83
CA VAL A 421 5.34 18.24 -11.87
C VAL A 421 4.59 18.80 -10.65
N ASP A 422 3.46 19.49 -10.85
CA ASP A 422 2.60 19.95 -9.75
C ASP A 422 2.08 18.80 -8.87
N GLU A 423 1.66 17.69 -9.47
CA GLU A 423 1.14 16.53 -8.75
C GLU A 423 2.22 15.78 -7.98
N ILE A 424 3.41 15.64 -8.57
CA ILE A 424 4.59 15.07 -7.91
C ILE A 424 5.00 15.94 -6.71
N ASP A 425 5.04 17.26 -6.89
CA ASP A 425 5.38 18.21 -5.83
C ASP A 425 4.36 18.16 -4.68
N ARG A 426 3.06 17.98 -4.98
CA ARG A 426 2.00 17.92 -3.97
C ARG A 426 2.12 16.73 -3.03
N VAL A 427 2.61 15.60 -3.53
CA VAL A 427 2.82 14.37 -2.73
C VAL A 427 4.24 14.26 -2.19
N ALA A 428 5.11 15.23 -2.47
CA ALA A 428 6.50 15.19 -2.05
C ALA A 428 6.61 15.16 -0.53
N GLU A 429 7.33 14.16 -0.03
CA GLU A 429 7.53 13.93 1.41
C GLU A 429 8.58 14.92 1.99
N ALA A 430 9.45 15.44 1.12
CA ALA A 430 10.59 16.27 1.51
C ALA A 430 10.80 17.47 0.55
N PRO A 431 9.91 18.48 0.56
CA PRO A 431 10.14 19.70 -0.22
C PRO A 431 11.31 20.49 0.35
N LEU A 432 12.26 20.86 -0.50
CA LEU A 432 13.40 21.69 -0.11
C LEU A 432 13.33 23.07 -0.74
N GLN A 433 14.07 24.01 -0.13
CA GLN A 433 14.10 25.38 -0.58
C GLN A 433 15.13 25.61 -1.70
N PRO A 434 14.74 26.25 -2.81
CA PRO A 434 15.66 26.79 -3.81
C PRO A 434 16.84 27.56 -3.21
N ARG A 435 18.06 27.23 -3.66
CA ARG A 435 19.29 27.98 -3.33
C ARG A 435 19.97 28.46 -4.61
N PRO A 436 19.63 29.67 -5.10
CA PRO A 436 20.12 30.13 -6.40
C PRO A 436 21.63 30.46 -6.37
N LEU A 437 22.34 30.03 -7.41
CA LEU A 437 23.68 30.50 -7.76
C LEU A 437 23.60 31.70 -8.71
N LEU A 438 24.39 32.73 -8.43
CA LEU A 438 24.33 34.03 -9.11
C LEU A 438 25.35 34.21 -10.25
N ARG A 439 26.34 33.33 -10.37
CA ARG A 439 27.44 33.44 -11.34
C ARG A 439 27.74 32.09 -12.00
N ALA A 440 28.34 32.12 -13.19
CA ALA A 440 28.81 30.95 -13.94
C ALA A 440 27.78 29.79 -14.01
N ARG A 441 26.51 30.13 -14.25
CA ARG A 441 25.38 29.22 -14.04
C ARG A 441 25.40 27.97 -14.93
N GLU A 442 26.05 28.05 -16.08
CA GLU A 442 26.18 26.96 -17.08
C GLU A 442 27.46 26.12 -16.88
N ALA A 443 28.36 26.56 -16.00
CA ALA A 443 29.62 25.85 -15.73
C ALA A 443 29.37 24.57 -14.93
N TRP A 444 30.10 23.50 -15.28
CA TRP A 444 30.03 22.21 -14.57
C TRP A 444 30.32 22.35 -13.07
N THR A 445 31.25 23.23 -12.69
CA THR A 445 31.56 23.53 -11.28
C THR A 445 30.35 24.06 -10.52
N SER A 446 29.46 24.82 -11.16
CA SER A 446 28.20 25.27 -10.57
C SER A 446 27.20 24.12 -10.40
N PHE A 447 27.26 23.10 -11.26
CA PHE A 447 26.37 21.93 -11.18
C PHE A 447 26.78 21.08 -9.96
N VAL A 448 28.09 20.84 -9.79
CA VAL A 448 28.67 20.15 -8.61
C VAL A 448 28.41 20.93 -7.32
N THR A 449 28.62 22.25 -7.33
CA THR A 449 28.30 23.12 -6.19
C THR A 449 26.83 23.01 -5.81
N HIS A 450 25.91 23.11 -6.77
CA HIS A 450 24.47 23.04 -6.46
C HIS A 450 24.03 21.63 -6.03
N HIS A 451 24.64 20.56 -6.56
CA HIS A 451 24.44 19.22 -6.02
C HIS A 451 24.81 19.15 -4.54
N THR A 452 25.99 19.67 -4.17
CA THR A 452 26.47 19.70 -2.78
C THR A 452 25.51 20.46 -1.86
N ILE A 453 25.04 21.64 -2.29
CA ILE A 453 24.04 22.43 -1.57
C ILE A 453 22.73 21.63 -1.34
N ILE A 454 22.31 20.82 -2.31
CA ILE A 454 21.13 19.97 -2.14
C ILE A 454 21.43 18.83 -1.15
N GLN A 455 22.60 18.17 -1.23
CA GLN A 455 23.00 17.11 -0.30
C GLN A 455 23.04 17.61 1.14
N GLU A 456 23.55 18.82 1.37
CA GLU A 456 23.55 19.47 2.69
C GLU A 456 22.13 19.74 3.20
N GLN A 457 21.24 20.27 2.34
CA GLN A 457 19.85 20.53 2.71
C GLN A 457 19.07 19.28 3.09
N ARG A 458 19.37 18.16 2.43
CA ARG A 458 18.69 16.88 2.68
C ARG A 458 19.39 15.98 3.70
N ARG A 459 20.38 16.46 4.44
CA ARG A 459 21.19 15.62 5.34
C ARG A 459 20.37 14.75 6.32
N ALA A 460 19.21 15.23 6.76
CA ALA A 460 18.30 14.52 7.66
C ALA A 460 17.22 13.67 6.93
N ILE A 461 17.21 13.69 5.59
CA ILE A 461 16.23 13.02 4.75
C ILE A 461 16.95 11.88 3.99
N PRO A 462 16.58 10.61 4.21
CA PRO A 462 17.20 9.49 3.52
C PRO A 462 16.93 9.52 2.00
N ASN A 463 17.66 8.72 1.24
CA ASN A 463 17.35 8.43 -0.17
C ASN A 463 16.02 7.68 -0.30
N GLY A 464 15.27 7.91 -1.39
CA GLY A 464 14.06 7.16 -1.74
C GLY A 464 12.74 7.94 -1.70
N PRO A 465 12.45 8.77 -0.68
CA PRO A 465 11.30 9.67 -0.71
C PRO A 465 11.36 10.66 -1.88
N ILE A 466 10.20 11.12 -2.35
CA ILE A 466 10.14 12.11 -3.43
C ILE A 466 10.74 13.44 -2.93
N LEU A 467 11.85 13.85 -3.56
CA LEU A 467 12.55 15.11 -3.34
C LEU A 467 12.17 16.13 -4.41
N CYS A 468 11.71 17.30 -3.97
CA CYS A 468 11.11 18.31 -4.85
C CYS A 468 11.51 19.73 -4.48
N GLY A 469 11.14 20.69 -5.34
CA GLY A 469 11.34 22.13 -5.14
C GLY A 469 12.72 22.69 -5.53
N ILE A 470 13.72 21.82 -5.70
CA ILE A 470 15.14 22.20 -5.87
C ILE A 470 15.59 22.55 -7.30
N LYS A 471 14.83 22.11 -8.32
CA LYS A 471 15.20 22.22 -9.74
C LYS A 471 14.02 22.69 -10.58
N LYS A 472 14.31 23.12 -11.80
CA LYS A 472 13.36 23.38 -12.88
C LYS A 472 13.33 22.15 -13.77
N ASP A 473 12.24 21.40 -13.74
CA ASP A 473 12.09 20.22 -14.56
C ASP A 473 11.98 20.61 -16.04
N ILE A 474 12.65 19.84 -16.90
CA ILE A 474 12.41 19.85 -18.34
C ILE A 474 11.07 19.15 -18.57
N VAL A 475 10.14 19.85 -19.21
CA VAL A 475 8.76 19.39 -19.36
C VAL A 475 8.33 19.27 -20.82
N LEU A 476 7.27 18.50 -21.06
CA LEU A 476 6.49 18.48 -22.30
C LEU A 476 5.35 19.50 -22.19
N CYS A 477 5.13 20.27 -23.26
CA CYS A 477 4.01 21.21 -23.38
C CYS A 477 3.56 21.30 -24.84
N LYS A 478 2.38 21.86 -25.08
CA LYS A 478 1.77 21.92 -26.41
C LYS A 478 2.60 22.76 -27.39
N ASP A 479 3.15 23.88 -26.89
CA ASP A 479 3.96 24.82 -27.66
C ASP A 479 5.26 24.23 -28.23
N LEU A 480 5.73 23.07 -27.76
CA LEU A 480 6.94 22.43 -28.31
C LEU A 480 6.78 22.03 -29.77
N ALA A 481 5.55 21.76 -30.21
CA ALA A 481 5.23 21.43 -31.61
C ALA A 481 5.67 22.53 -32.57
N ASP A 482 5.46 23.79 -32.19
CA ASP A 482 5.67 24.96 -33.03
C ASP A 482 6.97 25.70 -32.69
N ARG A 483 7.65 25.31 -31.59
CA ARG A 483 8.88 25.95 -31.08
C ARG A 483 10.07 25.00 -31.09
N ILE A 484 10.35 24.45 -32.27
CA ILE A 484 11.51 23.59 -32.52
C ILE A 484 12.80 24.29 -32.06
N GLY A 485 13.68 23.56 -31.38
CA GLY A 485 14.97 24.08 -30.90
C GLY A 485 14.86 24.93 -29.62
N LYS A 486 13.73 24.87 -28.89
CA LYS A 486 13.58 25.43 -27.55
C LYS A 486 13.58 24.34 -26.47
N VAL A 487 13.84 24.75 -25.23
CA VAL A 487 13.64 23.94 -24.03
C VAL A 487 12.48 24.50 -23.23
N ALA A 488 11.52 23.65 -22.83
CA ALA A 488 10.48 24.02 -21.90
C ALA A 488 10.89 23.62 -20.47
N ILE A 489 10.90 24.60 -19.57
CA ILE A 489 11.25 24.40 -18.16
C ILE A 489 10.16 24.91 -17.23
N TYR A 490 9.91 24.19 -16.14
CA TYR A 490 8.87 24.49 -15.16
C TYR A 490 9.28 24.05 -13.75
N GLY A 491 8.74 24.70 -12.71
CA GLY A 491 8.92 24.27 -11.32
C GLY A 491 9.78 25.23 -10.51
N TRP A 492 10.73 24.70 -9.73
CA TRP A 492 11.54 25.43 -8.74
C TRP A 492 10.65 26.15 -7.72
N ARG A 493 10.40 25.57 -6.54
CA ARG A 493 9.21 25.93 -5.75
C ARG A 493 9.49 26.89 -4.61
N ARG A 494 8.54 27.80 -4.37
CA ARG A 494 8.44 28.55 -3.11
C ARG A 494 7.91 27.65 -1.99
N ASN A 495 8.05 28.09 -0.73
CA ASN A 495 7.48 27.40 0.45
C ASN A 495 5.96 27.19 0.35
N ASP A 496 5.25 28.05 -0.38
CA ASP A 496 3.80 27.97 -0.58
C ASP A 496 3.40 27.04 -1.74
N GLY A 497 4.36 26.32 -2.34
CA GLY A 497 4.14 25.40 -3.45
C GLY A 497 4.01 26.06 -4.83
N ARG A 498 4.08 27.40 -4.92
CA ARG A 498 4.01 28.09 -6.21
C ARG A 498 5.33 27.96 -6.98
N PRO A 499 5.29 27.76 -8.31
CA PRO A 499 6.49 27.71 -9.12
C PRO A 499 7.16 29.09 -9.18
N ILE A 500 8.45 29.15 -8.92
CA ILE A 500 9.31 30.31 -9.19
C ILE A 500 9.58 30.39 -10.69
N GLN A 501 9.75 29.23 -11.35
CA GLN A 501 9.84 29.12 -12.79
C GLN A 501 8.47 28.72 -13.36
N PRO A 502 7.64 29.68 -13.83
CA PRO A 502 6.48 29.33 -14.65
C PRO A 502 6.94 28.68 -15.96
N LEU A 503 6.02 28.05 -16.68
CA LEU A 503 6.31 27.37 -17.95
C LEU A 503 6.97 28.38 -18.89
N SER A 504 8.21 28.08 -19.30
CA SER A 504 9.00 29.00 -20.10
C SER A 504 9.77 28.28 -21.21
N LEU A 505 9.68 28.84 -22.41
CA LEU A 505 10.35 28.38 -23.63
C LEU A 505 11.27 29.46 -24.22
N VAL A 506 11.78 30.39 -23.39
CA VAL A 506 12.59 31.51 -23.87
C VAL A 506 13.97 31.04 -24.37
N HIS A 507 14.51 30.01 -23.74
CA HIS A 507 15.85 29.49 -24.00
C HIS A 507 15.92 28.51 -25.17
N ALA A 508 17.03 28.54 -25.90
CA ALA A 508 17.34 27.55 -26.93
C ALA A 508 17.58 26.17 -26.30
N ALA A 509 17.40 25.10 -27.08
CA ALA A 509 17.61 23.71 -26.63
C ALA A 509 19.06 23.42 -26.19
N ALA A 510 20.04 24.23 -26.61
CA ALA A 510 21.42 24.10 -26.14
C ALA A 510 21.66 24.73 -24.75
N TYR A 511 20.70 25.48 -24.22
CA TYR A 511 20.81 26.11 -22.90
C TYR A 511 20.68 25.06 -21.80
N VAL A 512 21.63 25.04 -20.88
CA VAL A 512 21.56 24.23 -19.66
C VAL A 512 22.30 24.92 -18.52
N ASP A 513 21.62 25.09 -17.40
CA ASP A 513 22.21 25.67 -16.20
C ASP A 513 22.07 24.74 -14.99
N TYR A 514 22.72 25.10 -13.88
CA TYR A 514 22.73 24.31 -12.64
C TYR A 514 21.32 24.04 -12.10
N SER A 515 20.31 24.80 -12.49
CA SER A 515 18.94 24.70 -11.98
C SER A 515 18.08 23.72 -12.77
N HIS A 516 18.51 23.24 -13.94
CA HIS A 516 17.77 22.21 -14.67
C HIS A 516 17.71 20.89 -13.90
N GLY A 517 16.54 20.28 -13.96
CA GLY A 517 16.21 18.96 -13.43
C GLY A 517 15.62 18.10 -14.55
N VAL A 518 15.94 16.81 -14.52
CA VAL A 518 15.35 15.81 -15.39
C VAL A 518 14.61 14.83 -14.50
N ARG A 519 13.29 14.92 -14.45
CA ARG A 519 12.45 13.93 -13.78
C ARG A 519 11.82 13.03 -14.84
N LEU A 520 11.70 11.74 -14.53
CA LEU A 520 11.11 10.76 -15.45
C LEU A 520 9.80 10.23 -14.87
N VAL A 521 8.82 10.03 -15.75
CA VAL A 521 7.53 9.40 -15.43
C VAL A 521 7.39 8.15 -16.29
N ALA A 522 7.05 7.02 -15.69
CA ALA A 522 6.87 5.78 -16.44
C ALA A 522 5.74 5.91 -17.47
N ASP A 523 5.86 5.18 -18.58
CA ASP A 523 4.83 5.17 -19.64
C ASP A 523 3.57 4.35 -19.27
N ASN A 524 3.44 3.94 -18.01
CA ASN A 524 2.22 3.34 -17.46
C ASN A 524 1.55 4.29 -16.47
N ALA A 525 0.22 4.30 -16.48
CA ALA A 525 -0.61 5.01 -15.52
C ALA A 525 -1.86 4.18 -15.19
N ILE A 526 -2.58 4.58 -14.15
CA ILE A 526 -3.90 4.02 -13.81
C ILE A 526 -4.91 5.16 -13.79
N ILE A 527 -6.05 4.98 -14.44
CA ILE A 527 -7.21 5.87 -14.37
C ILE A 527 -8.39 5.05 -13.84
N ASP A 528 -8.95 5.43 -12.70
CA ASP A 528 -10.05 4.73 -12.01
C ASP A 528 -9.81 3.21 -11.87
N GLY A 529 -8.58 2.83 -11.55
CA GLY A 529 -8.19 1.43 -11.38
C GLY A 529 -7.95 0.64 -12.67
N ARG A 530 -8.07 1.28 -13.85
CA ARG A 530 -7.71 0.71 -15.15
C ARG A 530 -6.31 1.16 -15.58
N GLU A 531 -5.45 0.20 -15.91
CA GLU A 531 -4.14 0.49 -16.50
C GLU A 531 -4.28 1.12 -17.89
N VAL A 532 -3.48 2.15 -18.14
CA VAL A 532 -3.38 2.85 -19.42
C VAL A 532 -1.93 3.14 -19.76
N THR A 533 -1.64 3.26 -21.06
CA THR A 533 -0.36 3.77 -21.54
C THR A 533 -0.39 5.30 -21.47
N LEU A 534 0.57 5.90 -20.76
CA LEU A 534 0.59 7.34 -20.52
C LEU A 534 0.79 8.13 -21.82
N SER A 535 1.66 7.66 -22.71
CA SER A 535 1.90 8.24 -24.04
C SER A 535 0.64 8.26 -24.92
N ALA A 536 -0.21 7.24 -24.81
CA ALA A 536 -1.50 7.21 -25.51
C ALA A 536 -2.50 8.17 -24.85
N ALA A 537 -2.57 8.18 -23.53
CA ALA A 537 -3.48 9.05 -22.78
C ALA A 537 -3.16 10.54 -22.98
N LEU A 538 -1.89 10.93 -23.07
CA LEU A 538 -1.45 12.30 -23.37
C LEU A 538 -1.91 12.81 -24.75
N LYS A 539 -2.24 11.91 -25.69
CA LYS A 539 -2.73 12.24 -27.03
C LYS A 539 -4.25 12.17 -27.13
N ASP A 540 -4.92 11.56 -26.16
CA ASP A 540 -6.36 11.34 -26.18
C ASP A 540 -7.14 12.61 -25.80
N ALA A 541 -8.21 12.90 -26.55
CA ALA A 541 -9.01 14.11 -26.37
C ALA A 541 -9.66 14.25 -24.99
N ARG A 542 -9.90 13.11 -24.31
CA ARG A 542 -10.51 13.05 -22.99
C ARG A 542 -9.44 12.90 -21.91
N ASP A 543 -8.59 11.88 -22.01
CA ASP A 543 -7.69 11.49 -20.93
C ASP A 543 -6.50 12.44 -20.78
N ALA A 544 -6.09 13.17 -21.83
CA ALA A 544 -4.95 14.09 -21.76
C ALA A 544 -5.13 15.20 -20.71
N TRP A 545 -6.37 15.64 -20.50
CA TRP A 545 -6.73 16.62 -19.47
C TRP A 545 -6.46 16.15 -18.05
N LEU A 546 -6.24 14.85 -17.82
CA LEU A 546 -5.82 14.30 -16.53
C LEU A 546 -4.33 14.53 -16.27
N PHE A 547 -3.55 14.73 -17.33
CA PHE A 547 -2.10 14.76 -17.31
C PHE A 547 -1.51 16.08 -17.80
N SER A 548 -2.29 16.94 -18.45
CA SER A 548 -1.85 18.23 -18.99
C SER A 548 -2.96 19.26 -18.84
N ASP A 549 -2.62 20.47 -18.40
CA ASP A 549 -3.56 21.61 -18.37
C ASP A 549 -3.78 22.22 -19.77
N GLU A 550 -2.98 21.83 -20.76
CA GLU A 550 -3.06 22.30 -22.15
C GLU A 550 -3.93 21.38 -23.03
N GLY A 551 -4.46 20.30 -22.45
CA GLY A 551 -5.18 19.25 -23.16
C GLY A 551 -4.24 18.31 -23.93
N PRO A 552 -4.72 17.70 -25.04
CA PRO A 552 -3.93 16.74 -25.84
C PRO A 552 -2.65 17.33 -26.42
N LEU A 553 -1.56 16.57 -26.32
CA LEU A 553 -0.25 16.91 -26.88
C LEU A 553 -0.01 16.16 -28.19
N SER A 554 0.23 16.88 -29.29
CA SER A 554 0.60 16.29 -30.58
C SER A 554 1.99 15.65 -30.54
N HIS A 555 2.92 16.28 -29.81
CA HIS A 555 4.27 15.79 -29.58
C HIS A 555 4.47 15.49 -28.08
N ILE A 556 4.89 14.26 -27.81
CA ILE A 556 5.17 13.77 -26.44
C ILE A 556 6.67 13.46 -26.25
N ARG A 557 7.51 14.00 -27.14
CA ARG A 557 8.96 13.84 -27.16
C ARG A 557 9.62 15.10 -27.69
N TYR A 558 10.82 15.40 -27.20
CA TYR A 558 11.71 16.33 -27.89
C TYR A 558 12.30 15.67 -29.14
N PRO A 559 12.47 16.41 -30.25
CA PRO A 559 13.09 15.86 -31.46
C PRO A 559 14.56 15.49 -31.21
N LEU A 560 14.98 14.32 -31.70
CA LEU A 560 16.37 13.90 -31.72
C LEU A 560 17.01 14.33 -33.05
N ARG A 561 18.30 14.65 -33.06
CA ARG A 561 18.99 14.96 -34.33
C ARG A 561 18.92 13.73 -35.26
N GLY A 562 18.23 13.87 -36.38
CA GLY A 562 18.02 12.80 -37.37
C GLY A 562 16.56 12.35 -37.53
N ASP A 563 15.64 12.89 -36.74
CA ASP A 563 14.19 12.71 -36.90
C ASP A 563 13.57 13.61 -37.99
#